data_AF-A0A6M1SM67-F1
#
_entry.id   AF-A0A6M1SM67-F1
#
_cell.length_a   1.000
_cell.length_b   1.000
_cell.length_c   1.000
_cell.angle_alpha   90.00
_cell.angle_beta   90.00
_cell.angle_gamma   90.00
#
_symmetry.space_group_name_H-M   'P 1'
#
loop_
_entity.id
_entity.type
_entity.pdbx_description
1 polymer ?
#
loop_
_entity_poly.entity_id
_entity_poly.type
_entity_poly.pdbx_seq_one_letter_code
_entity_poly.pdbx_strand_id
1 'polypeptide(L)'
;MLRYDGLIVTDNVKFSAAITGGLSYATDPIGIEAEREIENNGDSSLLFYMAPELSVSFAEHPDTEFFLRLQHRSGGWKTLGNFQDSANAVSLGVRQSF
;
A
#
# COMPACT_ATOMS: atom_id res chain seq x y z
N MET A 1 -5.28 -9.52 -3.15
CA MET A 1 -3.83 -9.40 -2.88
C MET A 1 -3.15 -10.55 -3.59
N LEU A 2 -2.05 -10.30 -4.30
CA LEU A 2 -1.16 -11.35 -4.80
C LEU A 2 0.00 -11.47 -3.82
N ARG A 3 0.31 -12.68 -3.38
CA ARG A 3 1.32 -12.95 -2.36
C ARG A 3 2.23 -14.08 -2.81
N TYR A 4 3.52 -13.90 -2.56
CA TYR A 4 4.53 -14.93 -2.57
C TYR A 4 4.87 -15.26 -1.13
N ASP A 5 4.47 -16.45 -0.68
CA ASP A 5 4.60 -16.85 0.71
C ASP A 5 6.04 -17.07 1.15
N GLY A 6 7.01 -17.09 0.25
CA GLY A 6 8.35 -16.71 0.62
C GLY A 6 9.45 -17.69 0.30
N LEU A 7 10.66 -17.20 0.55
CA LEU A 7 11.91 -17.94 0.49
C LEU A 7 12.38 -18.14 1.93
N ILE A 8 12.57 -19.40 2.32
CA ILE A 8 13.18 -19.75 3.60
C ILE A 8 14.67 -19.46 3.44
N VAL A 9 15.15 -18.40 4.08
CA VAL A 9 16.56 -17.97 3.98
C VAL A 9 17.42 -18.75 4.97
N THR A 10 16.86 -19.07 6.13
CA THR A 10 17.42 -19.98 7.14
C THR A 10 16.27 -20.76 7.78
N ASP A 11 16.57 -21.81 8.53
CA ASP A 11 15.56 -22.61 9.23
C ASP A 11 14.63 -21.78 10.16
N ASN A 12 15.05 -20.57 10.54
CA ASN A 12 14.35 -19.71 11.49
C ASN A 12 13.73 -18.44 10.89
N VAL A 13 14.05 -18.06 9.65
CA VAL A 13 13.62 -16.78 9.06
C VAL A 13 13.00 -16.99 7.69
N LYS A 14 11.80 -16.44 7.52
CA LYS A 14 11.02 -16.49 6.29
C LYS A 14 10.74 -15.08 5.78
N PHE A 15 11.13 -14.81 4.55
CA PHE A 15 10.80 -13.56 3.85
C PHE A 15 9.66 -13.78 2.88
N SER A 16 8.64 -12.95 2.91
CA SER A 16 7.50 -12.97 1.99
C SER A 16 7.39 -11.65 1.25
N ALA A 17 6.81 -11.69 0.06
CA ALA A 17 6.53 -10.49 -0.74
C ALA A 17 5.06 -10.49 -1.15
N ALA A 18 4.43 -9.32 -1.18
CA ALA A 18 3.05 -9.18 -1.61
C ALA A 18 2.84 -7.90 -2.41
N ILE A 19 1.81 -7.90 -3.27
CA ILE A 19 1.26 -6.70 -3.87
C ILE A 19 -0.25 -6.66 -3.62
N THR A 20 -0.70 -5.56 -3.03
CA THR A 20 -2.12 -5.27 -2.83
C THR A 20 -2.56 -4.23 -3.84
N GLY A 21 -3.67 -4.48 -4.52
CA GLY A 21 -4.33 -3.53 -5.41
C GLY A 21 -5.77 -3.33 -4.98
N GLY A 22 -6.33 -2.14 -5.19
CA GLY A 22 -7.71 -1.85 -4.85
C GLY A 22 -8.11 -0.39 -5.10
N LEU A 23 -9.16 0.04 -4.40
CA LEU A 23 -9.61 1.42 -4.35
C LEU A 23 -9.38 1.97 -2.95
N SER A 24 -9.11 3.26 -2.86
CA SER A 24 -8.97 4.01 -1.61
C SER A 24 -9.99 5.14 -1.58
N TYR A 25 -10.65 5.32 -0.43
CA TYR A 25 -11.53 6.45 -0.17
C TYR A 25 -10.95 7.33 0.94
N ALA A 26 -10.82 8.63 0.69
CA ALA A 26 -10.34 9.63 1.64
C ALA A 26 -11.34 10.79 1.73
N THR A 27 -11.49 11.37 2.91
CA THR A 27 -12.45 12.46 3.17
C THR A 27 -11.81 13.81 3.42
N ASP A 28 -10.49 13.83 3.64
CA ASP A 28 -9.74 15.04 3.98
C ASP A 28 -8.39 15.01 3.25
N PRO A 29 -8.35 15.48 1.99
CA PRO A 29 -7.12 15.51 1.23
C PRO A 29 -6.16 16.54 1.81
N ILE A 30 -4.88 16.15 1.90
CA ILE A 30 -3.83 17.00 2.49
C ILE A 30 -2.67 17.18 1.51
N GLY A 31 -1.98 18.31 1.63
CA GLY A 31 -0.80 18.63 0.83
C GLY A 31 -1.11 18.61 -0.68
N ILE A 32 -0.32 17.84 -1.43
CA ILE A 32 -0.38 17.82 -2.90
C ILE A 32 -1.74 17.34 -3.44
N GLU A 33 -2.50 16.54 -2.68
CA GLU A 33 -3.84 16.13 -3.09
C GLU A 33 -4.80 17.32 -3.06
N ALA A 34 -4.81 18.10 -1.98
CA ALA A 34 -5.66 19.30 -1.88
C ALA A 34 -5.31 20.37 -2.93
N GLU A 35 -4.01 20.61 -3.15
CA GLU A 35 -3.54 21.56 -4.17
C GLU A 35 -4.03 21.16 -5.57
N ARG A 36 -3.88 19.88 -5.92
CA ARG A 36 -4.25 19.36 -7.24
C ARG A 36 -5.76 19.28 -7.46
N GLU A 37 -6.56 19.10 -6.41
CA GLU A 37 -8.02 19.21 -6.53
C GLU A 37 -8.43 20.60 -7.00
N ILE A 38 -7.82 21.65 -6.44
CA ILE A 38 -8.08 23.03 -6.83
C ILE A 38 -7.57 23.30 -8.25
N GLU A 39 -6.31 22.94 -8.54
CA GLU A 39 -5.67 23.22 -9.85
C GLU A 39 -6.35 22.50 -11.02
N ASN A 40 -6.78 21.25 -10.79
CA ASN A 40 -7.35 20.42 -11.84
C ASN A 40 -8.88 20.38 -11.82
N ASN A 41 -9.53 21.11 -10.90
CA ASN A 41 -10.95 20.96 -10.62
C ASN A 41 -11.31 19.46 -10.47
N GLY A 42 -10.53 18.77 -9.64
CA GLY A 42 -10.54 17.32 -9.45
C GLY A 42 -11.13 16.88 -8.10
N ASP A 43 -11.22 15.58 -7.91
CA ASP A 43 -11.73 14.92 -6.70
C ASP A 43 -10.84 13.73 -6.34
N SER A 44 -10.04 13.87 -5.29
CA SER A 44 -9.12 12.83 -4.80
C SER A 44 -9.76 11.87 -3.79
N SER A 45 -11.07 12.02 -3.56
CA SER A 45 -11.79 11.20 -2.57
C SER A 45 -11.71 9.73 -2.93
N LEU A 46 -11.87 9.35 -4.20
CA LEU A 46 -11.81 7.95 -4.65
C LEU A 46 -10.69 7.74 -5.68
N LEU A 47 -9.66 6.98 -5.33
CA LEU A 47 -8.49 6.73 -6.18
C LEU A 47 -8.08 5.27 -6.18
N PHE A 48 -7.34 4.84 -7.23
CA PHE A 48 -6.70 3.54 -7.24
C PHE A 48 -5.63 3.47 -6.15
N TYR A 49 -5.47 2.27 -5.59
CA TYR A 49 -4.49 1.95 -4.56
C TYR A 49 -3.62 0.80 -5.02
N MET A 50 -2.30 0.96 -4.84
CA MET A 50 -1.33 -0.12 -5.00
C MET A 50 -0.37 -0.10 -3.83
N ALA A 51 -0.07 -1.28 -3.28
CA ALA A 51 0.92 -1.41 -2.23
C ALA A 51 1.77 -2.69 -2.35
N PRO A 52 3.00 -2.59 -2.88
CA PRO A 52 3.99 -3.63 -2.70
C PRO A 52 4.48 -3.67 -1.25
N GLU A 53 4.74 -4.86 -0.76
CA GLU A 53 5.10 -5.15 0.62
C GLU A 53 6.16 -6.26 0.69
N LEU A 54 7.11 -6.08 1.60
CA LEU A 54 8.05 -7.11 2.03
C LEU A 54 7.80 -7.40 3.51
N SER A 55 7.76 -8.68 3.86
CA SER A 55 7.48 -9.14 5.22
C SER A 55 8.52 -10.16 5.69
N VAL A 56 8.74 -10.20 6.99
CA VAL A 56 9.57 -11.19 7.67
C VAL A 56 8.78 -11.84 8.81
N SER A 57 8.88 -13.17 8.91
CA SER A 57 8.36 -13.97 10.04
C SER A 57 9.45 -14.93 10.54
N PHE A 58 9.28 -15.40 11.77
CA PHE A 58 10.20 -16.34 12.42
C PHE A 58 9.52 -17.70 12.62
N ALA A 59 10.29 -18.79 12.56
CA ALA A 59 9.74 -20.14 12.70
C ALA A 59 9.03 -20.39 14.04
N GLU A 60 9.47 -19.71 15.11
CA GLU A 60 8.88 -19.76 16.45
C GLU A 60 7.54 -19.01 16.54
N HIS A 61 7.32 -18.05 15.65
CA HIS A 61 6.13 -17.19 15.58
C HIS A 61 5.66 -17.03 14.12
N PRO A 62 5.23 -18.12 13.47
CA PRO A 62 4.93 -18.12 12.03
C PRO A 62 3.64 -17.35 11.69
N ASP A 63 2.85 -17.02 12.70
CA ASP A 63 1.61 -16.25 12.65
C ASP A 63 1.84 -14.73 12.81
N THR A 64 3.05 -14.31 13.20
CA THR A 64 3.45 -12.91 13.36
C THR A 64 4.42 -12.48 12.25
N GLU A 65 4.07 -11.40 11.55
CA GLU A 65 4.90 -10.80 10.49
C GLU A 65 5.23 -9.35 10.80
N PHE A 66 6.49 -8.95 10.63
CA PHE A 66 6.89 -7.55 10.51
C PHE A 66 6.96 -7.19 9.03
N PHE A 67 6.43 -6.05 8.63
CA PHE A 67 6.38 -5.65 7.23
C PHE A 67 6.82 -4.22 6.98
N LEU A 68 7.41 -4.01 5.79
CA LEU A 68 7.60 -2.72 5.15
C LEU A 68 6.71 -2.66 3.92
N ARG A 69 5.90 -1.60 3.80
CA ARG A 69 4.95 -1.41 2.70
C ARG A 69 5.09 -0.03 2.11
N LEU A 70 5.21 0.02 0.78
CA LEU A 70 5.06 1.25 0.01
C LEU A 70 3.61 1.33 -0.44
N GLN A 71 2.98 2.48 -0.28
CA GLN A 71 1.62 2.75 -0.71
C GLN A 71 1.66 3.85 -1.77
N HIS A 72 0.98 3.60 -2.88
CA HIS A 72 0.78 4.54 -3.96
C HIS A 72 -0.72 4.69 -4.21
N ARG A 73 -1.19 5.94 -4.30
CA ARG A 73 -2.56 6.28 -4.70
C ARG A 73 -2.51 7.13 -5.95
N SER A 74 -3.38 6.87 -6.93
CA SER A 74 -3.47 7.68 -8.15
C SER A 74 -4.81 7.56 -8.86
N GLY A 75 -5.13 8.54 -9.70
CA GLY A 75 -6.36 8.51 -10.51
C GLY A 75 -6.22 7.70 -11.81
N GLY A 76 -5.05 7.11 -12.06
CA GLY A 76 -4.80 6.23 -13.20
C GLY A 76 -5.07 6.92 -14.53
N TRP A 77 -4.23 7.88 -14.92
CA TRP A 77 -4.42 8.69 -16.14
C TRP A 77 -5.76 9.45 -16.16
N LYS A 78 -6.14 10.07 -15.04
CA LYS A 78 -7.38 10.85 -14.89
C LYS A 78 -8.67 10.03 -15.02
N THR A 79 -8.57 8.70 -14.99
CA THR A 79 -9.73 7.80 -15.00
C THR A 79 -10.62 8.03 -13.78
N LEU A 80 -10.02 8.27 -12.61
CA LEU A 80 -10.72 8.64 -11.39
C LEU A 80 -10.35 10.07 -10.98
N GLY A 81 -11.37 10.85 -10.61
CA GLY A 81 -11.16 12.13 -9.93
C GLY A 81 -10.53 13.23 -10.77
N ASN A 82 -10.34 13.05 -12.08
CA ASN A 82 -9.47 13.90 -12.90
C ASN A 82 -8.02 13.99 -12.35
N PHE A 83 -7.56 12.95 -11.63
CA PHE A 83 -6.25 12.90 -10.99
C PHE A 83 -5.25 12.08 -11.80
N GLN A 84 -4.03 12.58 -11.94
CA GLN A 84 -2.95 11.82 -12.57
C GLN A 84 -2.15 11.03 -11.53
N ASP A 85 -1.70 11.71 -10.47
CA ASP A 85 -0.94 11.13 -9.37
C ASP A 85 -1.32 11.81 -8.05
N SER A 86 -1.10 11.15 -6.93
CA SER A 86 -1.57 11.54 -5.60
C SER A 86 -0.49 11.34 -4.55
N ALA A 87 -0.88 11.09 -3.29
CA ALA A 87 0.05 10.84 -2.21
C ALA A 87 0.64 9.41 -2.24
N ASN A 88 1.87 9.32 -1.74
CA ASN A 88 2.56 8.07 -1.45
C ASN A 88 2.87 8.00 0.04
N ALA A 89 2.89 6.80 0.59
CA ALA A 89 3.27 6.57 1.98
C ALA A 89 4.23 5.38 2.11
N VAL A 90 5.16 5.48 3.05
CA VAL A 90 5.98 4.35 3.49
C VAL A 90 5.52 3.98 4.88
N SER A 91 5.19 2.71 5.09
CA SER A 91 4.66 2.20 6.34
C SER A 91 5.44 1.00 6.83
N LEU A 92 5.64 0.94 8.14
CA LEU A 92 6.18 -0.21 8.86
C LEU A 92 5.08 -0.72 9.78
N GLY A 93 4.95 -2.03 9.95
CA GLY A 93 3.91 -2.58 10.80
C GLY A 93 4.14 -4.02 11.23
N VAL A 94 3.22 -4.48 12.08
CA VAL A 94 3.12 -5.86 12.57
C VAL A 94 1.78 -6.42 12.13
N ARG A 95 1.75 -7.68 11.70
CA ARG A 95 0.54 -8.42 11.33
C ARG A 95 0.48 -9.72 12.12
N GLN A 96 -0.68 -9.98 12.72
CA GLN A 96 -1.00 -11.21 13.43
C GLN A 96 -2.08 -11.96 12.65
N SER A 97 -1.87 -13.25 12.39
CA SER A 97 -2.85 -14.14 11.76
C SER A 97 -3.49 -15.05 12.83
N PHE A 98 -4.75 -15.45 12.63
CA PHE A 98 -5.55 -16.28 13.55
C PHE A 98 -6.34 -17.35 12.80
#